data_AF-A0A267ED61-F1
#
_entry.id   AF-A0A267ED61-F1
#
_cell.length_a   1.000
_cell.length_b   1.000
_cell.length_c   1.000
_cell.angle_alpha   90.00
_cell.angle_beta   90.00
_cell.angle_gamma   90.00
#
_symmetry.space_group_name_H-M   'P 1'
#
loop_
_entity.id
_entity.type
_entity.pdbx_description
1 polymer ?
#
loop_
_entity_poly.entity_id
_entity_poly.type
_entity_poly.pdbx_seq_one_letter_code
_entity_poly.pdbx_strand_id
1 'polypeptide(L)'
;MSNQLADLANFSDDGTEGQILAHMAFIAVFEAACKPDVIEQMLRLPFGRLAAWLNARGGAASTIEKLVDTAWKKMQDEAKEKSESLVTTVKPMVQAILEKKAELHDLIRSKVGEKIGEKLSELLQPILTLVTDPLVQELRKGVSAAIAVFEKDAKALLPGSRITGPLTAETIADLDQLARDGSHTEKIDGAKVSLQEMLETAKRNCGDALDGLKPDECSTNWRQSLLELLDAMVFTAEEETGKAESAIESKALLGDVLEKAKLDGVALQKSFTSGLFVELLLGKLKNKTKDFTDPILETAQSNIPESMSDIIDLQAEYEALLEVSIGAAIEKTFEPKLQ
;
A
#
# COMPACT_ATOMS: atom_id res chain seq x y z
N MET A 1 13.08 0.54 -31.84
CA MET A 1 12.15 1.61 -31.41
C MET A 1 10.89 1.09 -30.72
N SER A 2 10.88 -0.14 -30.18
CA SER A 2 9.69 -0.76 -29.55
C SER A 2 9.60 -0.57 -28.03
N ASN A 3 10.67 -0.08 -27.37
CA ASN A 3 10.73 -0.08 -25.90
C ASN A 3 10.53 1.32 -25.27
N GLN A 4 10.62 2.42 -26.03
CA GLN A 4 10.39 3.77 -25.50
C GLN A 4 8.91 4.17 -25.41
N LEU A 5 8.01 3.41 -26.06
CA LEU A 5 6.55 3.61 -25.94
C LEU A 5 5.95 2.83 -24.76
N ALA A 6 6.63 1.80 -24.27
CA ALA A 6 6.23 1.05 -23.09
C ALA A 6 6.57 1.83 -21.79
N ASP A 7 7.71 2.53 -21.75
CA ASP A 7 8.09 3.36 -20.59
C ASP A 7 7.21 4.61 -20.41
N LEU A 8 6.41 5.01 -21.40
CA LEU A 8 5.46 6.11 -21.32
C LEU A 8 4.05 5.70 -20.87
N ALA A 9 3.86 4.40 -20.59
CA ALA A 9 2.64 3.79 -20.08
C ALA A 9 2.83 3.22 -18.66
N ASN A 10 3.98 3.44 -18.03
CA ASN A 10 4.19 3.12 -16.62
C ASN A 10 3.70 4.30 -15.78
N PHE A 11 2.46 4.13 -15.31
CA PHE A 11 1.81 4.99 -14.35
C PHE A 11 2.46 4.79 -12.99
N SER A 12 2.79 5.87 -12.29
CA SER A 12 3.07 5.81 -10.87
C SER A 12 2.00 6.61 -10.12
N ASP A 13 1.58 6.08 -8.97
CA ASP A 13 0.82 6.81 -7.96
C ASP A 13 1.76 7.71 -7.12
N ASP A 14 2.96 7.98 -7.64
CA ASP A 14 4.01 8.73 -6.97
C ASP A 14 3.93 10.21 -7.35
N GLY A 15 3.71 11.08 -6.37
CA GLY A 15 3.67 12.53 -6.57
C GLY A 15 2.87 13.26 -5.50
N THR A 16 2.87 14.59 -5.56
CA THR A 16 1.99 15.41 -4.70
C THR A 16 0.52 15.20 -5.09
N GLU A 17 -0.41 15.43 -4.15
CA GLU A 17 -1.86 15.27 -4.38
C GLU A 17 -2.36 16.02 -5.64
N GLY A 18 -1.83 17.22 -5.90
CA GLY A 18 -2.15 18.01 -7.08
C GLY A 18 -1.69 17.36 -8.38
N GLN A 19 -0.55 16.65 -8.37
CA GLN A 19 -0.05 15.90 -9.53
C GLN A 19 -0.91 14.66 -9.79
N ILE A 20 -1.32 13.96 -8.74
CA ILE A 20 -2.24 12.81 -8.84
C ILE A 20 -3.59 13.27 -9.45
N LEU A 21 -4.16 14.36 -8.94
CA LEU A 21 -5.41 14.93 -9.48
C LEU A 21 -5.27 15.41 -10.93
N ALA A 22 -4.15 16.05 -11.27
CA ALA A 22 -3.86 16.48 -12.63
C ALA A 22 -3.78 15.27 -13.59
N HIS A 23 -3.20 14.18 -13.12
CA HIS A 23 -3.11 12.94 -13.87
C HIS A 23 -4.49 12.30 -14.10
N MET A 24 -5.33 12.23 -13.06
CA MET A 24 -6.71 11.75 -13.18
C MET A 24 -7.52 12.59 -14.17
N ALA A 25 -7.43 13.93 -14.07
CA ALA A 25 -8.09 14.85 -14.99
C ALA A 25 -7.59 14.68 -16.44
N PHE A 26 -6.29 14.45 -16.62
CA PHE A 26 -5.71 14.19 -17.92
C PHE A 26 -6.30 12.93 -18.57
N ILE A 27 -6.45 11.83 -17.82
CA ILE A 27 -7.06 10.60 -18.34
C ILE A 27 -8.53 10.83 -18.69
N ALA A 28 -9.30 11.40 -17.75
CA ALA A 28 -10.74 11.57 -17.92
C ALA A 28 -11.11 12.53 -19.06
N VAL A 29 -10.28 13.56 -19.31
CA VAL A 29 -10.58 14.60 -20.29
C VAL A 29 -9.78 14.40 -21.57
N PHE A 30 -8.45 14.30 -21.49
CA PHE A 30 -7.62 14.28 -22.68
C PHE A 30 -7.62 12.92 -23.37
N GLU A 31 -7.39 11.83 -22.64
CA GLU A 31 -7.33 10.48 -23.23
C GLU A 31 -8.72 10.01 -23.72
N ALA A 32 -9.77 10.28 -22.95
CA ALA A 32 -11.12 9.85 -23.30
C ALA A 32 -11.81 10.71 -24.37
N ALA A 33 -11.66 12.04 -24.30
CA ALA A 33 -12.43 12.95 -25.16
C ALA A 33 -11.60 13.62 -26.27
N CYS A 34 -10.35 14.02 -26.00
CA CYS A 34 -9.58 14.84 -26.96
C CYS A 34 -8.67 14.02 -27.88
N LYS A 35 -8.17 12.87 -27.42
CA LYS A 35 -7.21 12.04 -28.16
C LYS A 35 -7.69 11.61 -29.55
N PRO A 36 -8.95 11.19 -29.78
CA PRO A 36 -9.40 10.79 -31.11
C PRO A 36 -9.27 11.93 -32.14
N ASP A 37 -9.70 13.13 -31.78
CA ASP A 37 -9.67 14.31 -32.66
C ASP A 37 -8.23 14.78 -32.93
N VAL A 38 -7.36 14.73 -31.92
CA VAL A 38 -5.94 15.04 -32.08
C VAL A 38 -5.31 14.03 -33.03
N ILE A 39 -5.52 12.73 -32.84
CA ILE A 39 -5.02 11.68 -33.75
C ILE A 39 -5.50 11.91 -35.19
N GLU A 40 -6.77 12.27 -35.38
CA GLU A 40 -7.31 12.54 -36.71
C GLU A 40 -6.60 13.71 -37.39
N GLN A 41 -6.37 14.81 -36.67
CA GLN A 41 -5.63 15.96 -37.20
C GLN A 41 -4.17 15.62 -37.51
N MET A 42 -3.57 14.73 -36.72
CA MET A 42 -2.19 14.29 -36.90
C MET A 42 -1.98 13.38 -38.10
N LEU A 43 -2.97 12.55 -38.44
CA LEU A 43 -2.94 11.71 -39.63
C LEU A 43 -2.89 12.55 -40.93
N ARG A 44 -3.36 13.81 -40.87
CA ARG A 44 -3.29 14.77 -41.99
C ARG A 44 -1.91 15.39 -42.19
N LEU A 45 -0.97 15.20 -41.25
CA LEU A 45 0.40 15.71 -41.37
C LEU A 45 1.27 14.76 -42.23
N PRO A 46 2.06 15.28 -43.20
CA PRO A 46 2.91 14.46 -44.06
C PRO A 46 4.18 13.93 -43.37
N PHE A 47 4.66 14.59 -42.30
CA PHE A 47 5.81 14.17 -41.48
C PHE A 47 5.73 14.82 -40.08
N GLY A 48 6.59 14.40 -39.14
CA GLY A 48 6.68 15.02 -37.81
C GLY A 48 5.53 14.68 -36.84
N ARG A 49 4.73 13.65 -37.15
CA ARG A 49 3.57 13.24 -36.34
C ARG A 49 3.97 13.02 -34.88
N LEU A 50 4.94 12.16 -34.58
CA LEU A 50 5.33 11.89 -33.19
C LEU A 50 5.67 13.17 -32.40
N ALA A 51 6.41 14.12 -32.99
CA ALA A 51 6.75 15.38 -32.34
C ALA A 51 5.51 16.25 -32.07
N ALA A 52 4.59 16.34 -33.03
CA ALA A 52 3.33 17.03 -32.83
C ALA A 52 2.45 16.38 -31.73
N TRP A 53 2.51 15.05 -31.59
CA TRP A 53 1.76 14.31 -30.57
C TRP A 53 2.30 14.62 -29.19
N LEU A 54 3.63 14.52 -29.05
CA LEU A 54 4.30 14.81 -27.79
C LEU A 54 4.10 16.27 -27.36
N ASN A 55 4.12 17.22 -28.30
CA ASN A 55 3.86 18.62 -28.00
C ASN A 55 2.40 18.88 -27.60
N ALA A 56 1.43 18.29 -28.29
CA ALA A 56 0.01 18.43 -27.94
C ALA A 56 -0.30 17.80 -26.57
N ARG A 57 0.22 16.58 -26.34
CA ARG A 57 0.10 15.86 -25.07
C ARG A 57 0.75 16.63 -23.93
N GLY A 58 1.99 17.09 -24.11
CA GLY A 58 2.73 17.85 -23.10
C GLY A 58 2.12 19.22 -22.81
N GLY A 59 1.62 19.91 -23.83
CA GLY A 59 0.87 21.15 -23.67
C GLY A 59 -0.42 20.96 -22.87
N ALA A 60 -1.21 19.95 -23.22
CA ALA A 60 -2.44 19.61 -22.50
C ALA A 60 -2.16 19.21 -21.04
N ALA A 61 -1.14 18.38 -20.81
CA ALA A 61 -0.72 17.99 -19.45
C ALA A 61 -0.36 19.22 -18.61
N SER A 62 0.48 20.13 -19.13
CA SER A 62 0.86 21.35 -18.42
C SER A 62 -0.32 22.29 -18.15
N THR A 63 -1.28 22.39 -19.08
CA THR A 63 -2.49 23.20 -18.86
C THR A 63 -3.37 22.59 -17.77
N ILE A 64 -3.60 21.27 -17.82
CA ILE A 64 -4.41 20.56 -16.83
C ILE A 64 -3.76 20.67 -15.44
N GLU A 65 -2.44 20.46 -15.35
CA GLU A 65 -1.69 20.59 -14.10
C GLU A 65 -1.87 21.98 -13.46
N LYS A 66 -1.75 23.06 -14.24
CA LYS A 66 -1.97 24.43 -13.73
C LYS A 66 -3.39 24.68 -13.25
N LEU A 67 -4.38 24.19 -13.99
CA LEU A 67 -5.79 24.35 -13.64
C LEU A 67 -6.11 23.58 -12.36
N VAL A 68 -5.63 22.34 -12.27
CA VAL A 68 -5.83 21.50 -11.08
C VAL A 68 -5.10 22.07 -9.87
N ASP A 69 -3.84 22.48 -9.99
CA ASP A 69 -3.09 23.07 -8.87
C ASP A 69 -3.78 24.32 -8.31
N THR A 70 -4.31 25.18 -9.19
CA THR A 70 -5.07 26.37 -8.78
C THR A 70 -6.37 26.01 -8.06
N ALA A 71 -7.16 25.09 -8.62
CA ALA A 71 -8.42 24.65 -8.03
C ALA A 71 -8.20 23.90 -6.71
N TRP A 72 -7.18 23.05 -6.64
CA TRP A 72 -6.82 22.26 -5.47
C TRP A 72 -6.40 23.15 -4.31
N LYS A 73 -5.50 24.12 -4.53
CA LYS A 73 -5.12 25.09 -3.50
C LYS A 73 -6.32 25.85 -2.95
N LYS A 74 -7.21 26.32 -3.84
CA LYS A 74 -8.43 27.00 -3.43
C LYS A 74 -9.33 26.10 -2.56
N MET A 75 -9.50 24.84 -2.96
CA MET A 75 -10.26 23.86 -2.17
C MET A 75 -9.61 23.57 -0.81
N GLN A 76 -8.28 23.46 -0.75
CA GLN A 76 -7.54 23.26 0.50
C GLN A 76 -7.74 24.45 1.46
N ASP A 77 -7.68 25.68 0.96
CA ASP A 77 -7.91 26.89 1.75
C ASP A 77 -9.35 26.93 2.30
N GLU A 78 -10.35 26.66 1.45
CA GLU A 78 -11.76 26.60 1.84
C GLU A 78 -12.04 25.46 2.85
N ALA A 79 -11.41 24.30 2.67
CA ALA A 79 -11.52 23.17 3.58
C ALA A 79 -10.90 23.47 4.95
N LYS A 80 -9.75 24.17 4.97
CA LYS A 80 -9.09 24.60 6.19
C LYS A 80 -9.97 25.56 7.00
N GLU A 81 -10.55 26.56 6.35
CA GLU A 81 -11.47 27.51 6.99
C GLU A 81 -12.70 26.79 7.59
N LYS A 82 -13.28 25.85 6.83
CA LYS A 82 -14.40 25.04 7.33
C LYS A 82 -14.01 24.08 8.46
N SER A 83 -12.78 23.54 8.45
CA SER A 83 -12.32 22.59 9.48
C SER A 83 -12.37 23.18 10.89
N GLU A 84 -12.05 24.47 11.04
CA GLU A 84 -12.09 25.18 12.33
C GLU A 84 -13.54 25.29 12.86
N SER A 85 -14.51 25.51 11.97
CA SER A 85 -15.94 25.52 12.30
C SER A 85 -16.50 24.11 12.60
N LEU A 86 -15.96 23.08 11.92
CA LEU A 86 -16.31 21.69 12.17
C LEU A 86 -15.87 21.26 13.57
N VAL A 87 -14.67 21.62 14.04
CA VAL A 87 -14.22 21.25 15.40
C VAL A 87 -15.17 21.78 16.48
N THR A 88 -15.67 23.00 16.34
CA THR A 88 -16.59 23.60 17.33
C THR A 88 -18.01 23.00 17.29
N THR A 89 -18.44 22.50 16.12
CA THR A 89 -19.77 21.91 15.89
C THR A 89 -19.80 20.40 16.17
N VAL A 90 -18.76 19.68 15.77
CA VAL A 90 -18.65 18.21 15.88
C VAL A 90 -18.27 17.81 17.30
N LYS A 91 -17.33 18.52 17.94
CA LYS A 91 -16.80 18.13 19.27
C LYS A 91 -17.90 17.90 20.33
N PRO A 92 -18.94 18.75 20.44
CA PRO A 92 -20.04 18.52 21.37
C PRO A 92 -20.93 17.31 21.02
N MET A 93 -20.92 16.87 19.77
CA MET A 93 -21.79 15.81 19.22
C MET A 93 -21.06 14.48 18.97
N VAL A 94 -19.74 14.39 19.20
CA VAL A 94 -18.92 13.20 18.91
C VAL A 94 -19.53 11.92 19.45
N GLN A 95 -20.00 11.93 20.70
CA GLN A 95 -20.58 10.74 21.31
C GLN A 95 -21.84 10.28 20.59
N ALA A 96 -22.75 11.20 20.25
CA ALA A 96 -23.96 10.90 19.51
C ALA A 96 -23.66 10.41 18.07
N ILE A 97 -22.61 10.96 17.45
CA ILE A 97 -22.13 10.51 16.13
C ILE A 97 -21.62 9.06 16.22
N LEU A 98 -20.80 8.75 17.23
CA LEU A 98 -20.28 7.38 17.43
C LEU A 98 -21.39 6.38 17.70
N GLU A 99 -22.37 6.74 18.53
CA GLU A 99 -23.56 5.92 18.79
C GLU A 99 -24.35 5.68 17.51
N LYS A 100 -24.54 6.72 16.69
CA LYS A 100 -25.26 6.58 15.41
C LYS A 100 -24.50 5.69 14.43
N LYS A 101 -23.17 5.83 14.33
CA LYS A 101 -22.33 4.95 13.50
C LYS A 101 -22.45 3.49 13.95
N ALA A 102 -22.37 3.22 15.26
CA ALA A 102 -22.53 1.87 15.79
C ALA A 102 -23.91 1.27 15.46
N GLU A 103 -24.97 2.06 15.63
CA GLU A 103 -26.35 1.65 15.31
C GLU A 103 -26.52 1.32 13.82
N LEU A 104 -25.91 2.11 12.92
CA LEU A 104 -25.89 1.87 11.48
C LEU A 104 -25.07 0.61 11.12
N HIS A 105 -23.91 0.41 11.75
CA HIS A 105 -23.08 -0.78 11.55
C HIS A 105 -23.84 -2.05 11.95
N ASP A 106 -24.52 -2.05 13.09
CA ASP A 106 -25.31 -3.19 13.55
C ASP A 106 -26.51 -3.47 12.63
N LEU A 107 -27.16 -2.42 12.11
CA LEU A 107 -28.22 -2.54 11.13
C LEU A 107 -27.73 -3.19 9.83
N ILE A 108 -26.60 -2.73 9.29
CA ILE A 108 -25.99 -3.30 8.08
C ILE A 108 -25.60 -4.76 8.35
N ARG A 109 -24.84 -5.01 9.42
CA ARG A 109 -24.36 -6.35 9.79
C ARG A 109 -25.52 -7.34 9.95
N SER A 110 -26.58 -6.96 10.65
CA SER A 110 -27.74 -7.84 10.88
C SER A 110 -28.52 -8.16 9.62
N LYS A 111 -28.57 -7.27 8.64
CA LYS A 111 -29.34 -7.49 7.41
C LYS A 111 -28.55 -8.17 6.29
N VAL A 112 -27.24 -7.89 6.17
CA VAL A 112 -26.42 -8.36 5.03
C VAL A 112 -25.14 -9.08 5.40
N GLY A 113 -24.78 -9.15 6.69
CA GLY A 113 -23.50 -9.72 7.13
C GLY A 113 -23.27 -11.16 6.66
N GLU A 114 -24.29 -12.02 6.75
CA GLU A 114 -24.20 -13.42 6.30
C GLU A 114 -23.92 -13.52 4.79
N LYS A 115 -24.69 -12.80 3.96
CA LYS A 115 -24.50 -12.77 2.50
C LYS A 115 -23.16 -12.17 2.09
N ILE A 116 -22.69 -11.15 2.81
CA ILE A 116 -21.34 -10.60 2.61
C ILE A 116 -20.29 -11.67 2.90
N GLY A 117 -20.43 -12.41 4.01
CA GLY A 117 -19.54 -13.50 4.38
C GLY A 117 -19.51 -14.63 3.34
N GLU A 118 -20.66 -14.99 2.78
CA GLU A 118 -20.75 -15.96 1.68
C GLU A 118 -19.99 -15.47 0.43
N LYS A 119 -20.25 -14.23 0.00
CA LYS A 119 -19.59 -13.65 -1.19
C LYS A 119 -18.10 -13.44 -1.01
N LEU A 120 -17.66 -13.07 0.19
CA LEU A 120 -16.26 -12.99 0.55
C LEU A 120 -15.61 -14.39 0.51
N SER A 121 -16.28 -15.41 1.04
CA SER A 121 -15.77 -16.78 1.01
C SER A 121 -15.58 -17.28 -0.43
N GLU A 122 -16.56 -17.02 -1.31
CA GLU A 122 -16.44 -17.33 -2.75
C GLU A 122 -15.22 -16.66 -3.40
N LEU A 123 -14.97 -15.37 -3.10
CA LEU A 123 -13.81 -14.64 -3.60
C LEU A 123 -12.48 -15.17 -3.06
N LEU A 124 -12.45 -15.60 -1.81
CA LEU A 124 -11.24 -16.08 -1.15
C LEU A 124 -10.85 -17.49 -1.57
N GLN A 125 -11.79 -18.39 -1.90
CA GLN A 125 -11.51 -19.79 -2.24
C GLN A 125 -10.32 -20.02 -3.20
N PRO A 126 -10.22 -19.33 -4.37
CA PRO A 126 -9.07 -19.51 -5.26
C PRO A 126 -7.75 -19.06 -4.63
N ILE A 127 -7.78 -17.99 -3.81
CA ILE A 127 -6.60 -17.47 -3.10
C ILE A 127 -6.15 -18.47 -2.03
N LEU A 128 -7.09 -18.98 -1.24
CA LEU A 128 -6.84 -19.99 -0.21
C LEU A 128 -6.15 -21.24 -0.77
N THR A 129 -6.55 -21.65 -1.96
CA THR A 129 -6.09 -22.90 -2.58
C THR A 129 -4.75 -22.75 -3.28
N LEU A 130 -4.54 -21.63 -3.99
CA LEU A 130 -3.43 -21.50 -4.95
C LEU A 130 -2.37 -20.48 -4.52
N VAL A 131 -2.67 -19.59 -3.59
CA VAL A 131 -1.83 -18.41 -3.30
C VAL A 131 -1.29 -18.43 -1.87
N THR A 132 -2.06 -18.89 -0.89
CA THR A 132 -1.69 -18.76 0.53
C THR A 132 -0.31 -19.32 0.85
N ASP A 133 -0.03 -20.58 0.52
CA ASP A 133 1.27 -21.20 0.86
C ASP A 133 2.45 -20.63 0.07
N PRO A 134 2.36 -20.47 -1.28
CA PRO A 134 3.41 -19.81 -2.05
C PRO A 134 3.70 -18.39 -1.55
N LEU A 135 2.67 -17.58 -1.27
CA LEU A 135 2.85 -16.22 -0.79
C LEU A 135 3.57 -16.20 0.56
N VAL A 136 3.12 -17.01 1.53
CA VAL A 136 3.79 -17.12 2.84
C VAL A 136 5.26 -17.49 2.68
N GLN A 137 5.60 -18.41 1.78
CA GLN A 137 6.98 -18.80 1.54
C GLN A 137 7.82 -17.65 0.97
N GLU A 138 7.31 -16.92 -0.02
CA GLU A 138 8.03 -15.78 -0.60
C GLU A 138 8.21 -14.63 0.39
N LEU A 139 7.21 -14.35 1.21
CA LEU A 139 7.30 -13.35 2.26
C LEU A 139 8.34 -13.74 3.33
N ARG A 140 8.34 -15.00 3.78
CA ARG A 140 9.37 -15.51 4.71
C ARG A 140 10.78 -15.43 4.13
N LYS A 141 10.95 -15.73 2.84
CA LYS A 141 12.24 -15.58 2.14
C LYS A 141 12.71 -14.13 2.16
N GLY A 142 11.80 -13.18 1.90
CA GLY A 142 12.10 -11.75 1.96
C GLY A 142 12.61 -11.29 3.33
N VAL A 143 11.86 -11.63 4.40
CA VAL A 143 12.28 -11.30 5.78
C VAL A 143 13.62 -11.95 6.12
N SER A 144 13.79 -13.23 5.75
CA SER A 144 15.05 -13.95 5.96
C SER A 144 16.21 -13.32 5.19
N ALA A 145 15.95 -12.78 4.00
CA ALA A 145 16.96 -12.06 3.21
C ALA A 145 17.39 -10.77 3.91
N ALA A 146 16.45 -9.95 4.38
CA ALA A 146 16.76 -8.72 5.13
C ALA A 146 17.56 -9.01 6.41
N ILE A 147 17.12 -9.99 7.21
CA ILE A 147 17.86 -10.44 8.40
C ILE A 147 19.24 -10.97 8.02
N ALA A 148 19.38 -11.73 6.93
CA ALA A 148 20.67 -12.27 6.50
C ALA A 148 21.65 -11.20 6.01
N VAL A 149 21.15 -10.09 5.43
CA VAL A 149 21.96 -8.92 5.07
C VAL A 149 22.51 -8.29 6.34
N PHE A 150 21.62 -7.96 7.29
CA PHE A 150 22.03 -7.42 8.59
C PHE A 150 22.99 -8.36 9.33
N GLU A 151 22.67 -9.66 9.43
CA GLU A 151 23.51 -10.66 10.09
C GLU A 151 24.88 -10.81 9.45
N LYS A 152 25.02 -10.72 8.12
CA LYS A 152 26.32 -10.89 7.46
C LYS A 152 27.31 -9.80 7.94
N ASP A 153 26.82 -8.57 8.01
CA ASP A 153 27.65 -7.42 8.32
C ASP A 153 27.72 -7.18 9.86
N ALA A 154 26.66 -7.48 10.60
CA ALA A 154 26.71 -7.63 12.06
C ALA A 154 27.61 -8.82 12.51
N LYS A 155 27.76 -9.87 11.71
CA LYS A 155 28.73 -10.95 11.96
C LYS A 155 30.17 -10.52 11.69
N ALA A 156 30.43 -9.48 10.88
CA ALA A 156 31.75 -8.85 10.88
C ALA A 156 32.05 -8.16 12.23
N LEU A 157 30.99 -7.84 12.99
CA LEU A 157 31.05 -7.30 14.35
C LEU A 157 30.98 -8.38 15.45
N LEU A 158 30.76 -9.65 15.07
CA LEU A 158 30.72 -10.82 15.95
C LEU A 158 31.77 -11.87 15.49
N PRO A 159 31.96 -12.96 16.26
CA PRO A 159 33.27 -13.34 16.79
C PRO A 159 34.44 -13.49 15.77
N GLY A 160 35.55 -12.79 16.03
CA GLY A 160 36.83 -12.92 15.32
C GLY A 160 37.45 -11.59 14.89
N SER A 161 36.66 -10.52 14.81
CA SER A 161 37.16 -9.16 14.65
C SER A 161 37.76 -8.65 15.96
N ARG A 162 38.89 -7.96 15.87
CA ARG A 162 39.67 -7.44 17.00
C ARG A 162 39.00 -6.25 17.68
N ILE A 163 37.70 -6.34 17.96
CA ILE A 163 36.95 -5.28 18.62
C ILE A 163 37.06 -5.51 20.13
N THR A 164 37.93 -4.75 20.78
CA THR A 164 38.18 -4.80 22.23
C THR A 164 37.48 -3.67 22.99
N GLY A 165 36.46 -3.02 22.41
CA GLY A 165 35.74 -1.86 22.96
C GLY A 165 34.37 -1.61 22.28
N PRO A 166 33.68 -0.49 22.56
CA PRO A 166 32.42 -0.12 21.90
C PRO A 166 32.58 0.00 20.37
N LEU A 167 31.48 -0.06 19.62
CA LEU A 167 31.50 0.07 18.15
C LEU A 167 32.24 1.35 17.76
N THR A 168 33.16 1.24 16.78
CA THR A 168 33.85 2.42 16.27
C THR A 168 32.91 3.23 15.37
N ALA A 169 33.18 4.52 15.22
CA ALA A 169 32.44 5.36 14.28
C ALA A 169 32.50 4.85 12.82
N GLU A 170 33.57 4.14 12.46
CA GLU A 170 33.74 3.50 11.15
C GLU A 170 32.78 2.32 10.98
N THR A 171 32.62 1.49 12.01
CA THR A 171 31.64 0.41 12.03
C THR A 171 30.18 0.91 11.98
N ILE A 172 29.89 2.01 12.67
CA ILE A 172 28.56 2.63 12.62
C ILE A 172 28.28 3.13 11.20
N ALA A 173 29.25 3.82 10.57
CA ALA A 173 29.13 4.26 9.18
C ALA A 173 28.94 3.10 8.18
N ASP A 174 29.61 1.96 8.41
CA ASP A 174 29.44 0.75 7.58
C ASP A 174 28.04 0.13 7.73
N LEU A 175 27.46 0.12 8.95
CA LEU A 175 26.09 -0.34 9.19
C LEU A 175 25.05 0.58 8.53
N ASP A 176 25.25 1.90 8.63
CA ASP A 176 24.38 2.93 8.08
C ASP A 176 24.36 2.94 6.53
N GLN A 177 25.32 2.26 5.91
CA GLN A 177 25.41 2.08 4.45
C GLN A 177 24.66 0.82 3.95
N LEU A 178 24.22 -0.09 4.83
CA LEU A 178 23.62 -1.39 4.46
C LEU A 178 22.32 -1.29 3.67
N ALA A 179 21.44 -0.37 4.03
CA ALA A 179 20.19 -0.14 3.30
C ALA A 179 20.35 0.79 2.10
N ARG A 180 21.48 1.51 2.01
CA ARG A 180 21.72 2.58 1.02
C ARG A 180 22.60 2.13 -0.14
N ASP A 181 23.33 1.02 0.01
CA ASP A 181 24.17 0.43 -1.04
C ASP A 181 23.47 -0.75 -1.73
N GLY A 182 23.24 -0.61 -3.03
CA GLY A 182 22.61 -1.63 -3.87
C GLY A 182 23.35 -2.97 -3.90
N SER A 183 24.66 -2.99 -3.63
CA SER A 183 25.44 -4.23 -3.58
C SER A 183 25.16 -5.08 -2.32
N HIS A 184 24.67 -4.46 -1.24
CA HIS A 184 24.31 -5.15 0.00
C HIS A 184 22.88 -5.71 -0.05
N THR A 185 22.03 -5.21 -0.94
CA THR A 185 20.60 -5.53 -1.02
C THR A 185 20.25 -6.56 -2.10
N GLU A 186 21.23 -7.17 -2.77
CA GLU A 186 21.03 -8.17 -3.85
C GLU A 186 20.08 -9.33 -3.44
N LYS A 187 20.16 -9.80 -2.18
CA LYS A 187 19.24 -10.84 -1.68
C LYS A 187 17.80 -10.36 -1.52
N ILE A 188 17.63 -9.08 -1.14
CA ILE A 188 16.32 -8.43 -1.03
C ILE A 188 15.74 -8.21 -2.43
N ASP A 189 16.57 -7.80 -3.39
CA ASP A 189 16.18 -7.70 -4.80
C ASP A 189 15.79 -9.07 -5.40
N GLY A 190 16.54 -10.12 -5.06
CA GLY A 190 16.17 -11.49 -5.41
C GLY A 190 14.81 -11.91 -4.83
N ALA A 191 14.50 -11.52 -3.59
CA ALA A 191 13.20 -11.78 -2.98
C ALA A 191 12.07 -10.98 -3.66
N LYS A 192 12.34 -9.74 -4.11
CA LYS A 192 11.40 -8.97 -4.94
C LYS A 192 11.04 -9.74 -6.21
N VAL A 193 12.04 -10.16 -6.98
CA VAL A 193 11.84 -10.86 -8.26
C VAL A 193 11.06 -12.16 -8.05
N SER A 194 11.43 -12.94 -7.03
CA SER A 194 10.77 -14.21 -6.70
C SER A 194 9.29 -14.00 -6.31
N LEU A 195 8.99 -12.96 -5.51
CA LEU A 195 7.61 -12.60 -5.18
C LEU A 195 6.83 -12.16 -6.43
N GLN A 196 7.44 -11.35 -7.31
CA GLN A 196 6.82 -10.89 -8.55
C GLN A 196 6.42 -12.06 -9.46
N GLU A 197 7.32 -13.02 -9.69
CA GLU A 197 7.04 -14.20 -10.49
C GLU A 197 5.92 -15.06 -9.91
N MET A 198 5.90 -15.21 -8.57
CA MET A 198 4.84 -15.93 -7.86
C MET A 198 3.48 -15.22 -8.03
N LEU A 199 3.44 -13.90 -7.85
CA LEU A 199 2.23 -13.09 -8.01
C LEU A 199 1.72 -13.08 -9.46
N GLU A 200 2.61 -13.06 -10.45
CA GLU A 200 2.22 -13.23 -11.86
C GLU A 200 1.58 -14.58 -12.12
N THR A 201 2.15 -15.65 -11.54
CA THR A 201 1.63 -17.00 -11.67
C THR A 201 0.27 -17.12 -10.97
N ALA A 202 0.14 -16.57 -9.77
CA ALA A 202 -1.12 -16.47 -9.05
C ALA A 202 -2.18 -15.72 -9.88
N LYS A 203 -1.82 -14.57 -10.46
CA LYS A 203 -2.73 -13.79 -11.32
C LYS A 203 -3.25 -14.60 -12.50
N ARG A 204 -2.38 -15.35 -13.19
CA ARG A 204 -2.76 -16.23 -14.30
C ARG A 204 -3.71 -17.35 -13.87
N ASN A 205 -3.51 -17.90 -12.67
CA ASN A 205 -4.24 -19.08 -12.18
C ASN A 205 -5.56 -18.73 -11.47
N CYS A 206 -5.66 -17.57 -10.83
CA CYS A 206 -6.82 -17.15 -10.07
C CYS A 206 -7.81 -16.28 -10.86
N GLY A 207 -7.48 -15.91 -12.11
CA GLY A 207 -8.36 -15.18 -13.02
C GLY A 207 -8.99 -13.94 -12.38
N ASP A 208 -10.32 -13.88 -12.43
CA ASP A 208 -11.12 -12.76 -11.91
C ASP A 208 -10.83 -12.40 -10.44
N ALA A 209 -10.37 -13.34 -9.61
CA ALA A 209 -10.06 -13.05 -8.20
C ALA A 209 -8.87 -12.09 -8.06
N LEU A 210 -7.91 -12.12 -9.00
CA LEU A 210 -6.68 -11.32 -8.97
C LEU A 210 -6.52 -10.39 -10.18
N ASP A 211 -7.59 -10.11 -10.94
CA ASP A 211 -7.53 -9.27 -12.15
C ASP A 211 -6.94 -7.86 -11.91
N GLY A 212 -7.18 -7.29 -10.71
CA GLY A 212 -6.63 -6.00 -10.28
C GLY A 212 -5.20 -6.04 -9.73
N LEU A 213 -4.61 -7.22 -9.56
CA LEU A 213 -3.26 -7.36 -9.01
C LEU A 213 -2.22 -6.77 -9.96
N LYS A 214 -1.33 -5.95 -9.42
CA LYS A 214 -0.17 -5.39 -10.10
C LYS A 214 1.11 -5.99 -9.50
N PRO A 215 1.60 -7.14 -9.99
CA PRO A 215 2.71 -7.87 -9.37
C PRO A 215 3.99 -7.04 -9.16
N ASP A 216 4.32 -6.18 -10.12
CA ASP A 216 5.52 -5.33 -10.05
C ASP A 216 5.42 -4.30 -8.91
N GLU A 217 4.30 -3.60 -8.80
CA GLU A 217 4.02 -2.63 -7.74
C GLU A 217 4.01 -3.30 -6.37
N CYS A 218 3.29 -4.42 -6.22
CA CYS A 218 3.25 -5.18 -4.97
C CYS A 218 4.65 -5.67 -4.54
N SER A 219 5.44 -6.19 -5.48
CA SER A 219 6.80 -6.66 -5.19
C SER A 219 7.75 -5.52 -4.84
N THR A 220 7.55 -4.34 -5.43
CA THR A 220 8.31 -3.12 -5.11
C THR A 220 7.96 -2.59 -3.73
N ASN A 221 6.68 -2.57 -3.37
CA ASN A 221 6.23 -2.21 -2.02
C ASN A 221 6.78 -3.19 -0.98
N TRP A 222 6.77 -4.49 -1.27
CA TRP A 222 7.38 -5.49 -0.38
C TRP A 222 8.87 -5.26 -0.19
N ARG A 223 9.60 -5.00 -1.29
CA ARG A 223 11.02 -4.65 -1.23
C ARG A 223 11.27 -3.43 -0.34
N GLN A 224 10.46 -2.38 -0.48
CA GLN A 224 10.57 -1.17 0.33
C GLN A 224 10.36 -1.47 1.82
N SER A 225 9.33 -2.26 2.16
CA SER A 225 9.09 -2.73 3.53
C SER A 225 10.26 -3.54 4.11
N LEU A 226 10.94 -4.34 3.30
CA LEU A 226 12.14 -5.08 3.73
C LEU A 226 13.34 -4.16 3.99
N LEU A 227 13.49 -3.08 3.22
CA LEU A 227 14.52 -2.08 3.45
C LEU A 227 14.24 -1.28 4.74
N GLU A 228 12.99 -0.94 5.00
CA GLU A 228 12.59 -0.29 6.25
C GLU A 228 12.84 -1.18 7.48
N LEU A 229 12.61 -2.49 7.36
CA LEU A 229 12.99 -3.46 8.39
C LEU A 229 14.52 -3.49 8.60
N LEU A 230 15.29 -3.45 7.52
CA LEU A 230 16.76 -3.39 7.58
C LEU A 230 17.25 -2.11 8.25
N ASP A 231 16.71 -0.95 7.88
CA ASP A 231 17.00 0.34 8.50
C ASP A 231 16.66 0.34 10.00
N ALA A 232 15.50 -0.22 10.38
CA ALA A 232 15.11 -0.33 11.78
C ALA A 232 16.08 -1.21 12.60
N MET A 233 16.57 -2.31 12.02
CA MET A 233 17.60 -3.14 12.64
C MET A 233 18.91 -2.38 12.85
N VAL A 234 19.38 -1.67 11.83
CA VAL A 234 20.59 -0.84 11.90
C VAL A 234 20.45 0.23 12.97
N PHE A 235 19.38 1.01 12.94
CA PHE A 235 19.11 2.06 13.92
C PHE A 235 19.08 1.51 15.36
N THR A 236 18.35 0.42 15.58
CA THR A 236 18.24 -0.20 16.92
C THR A 236 19.60 -0.73 17.37
N ALA A 237 20.38 -1.33 16.47
CA ALA A 237 21.72 -1.81 16.79
C ALA A 237 22.64 -0.67 17.18
N GLU A 238 22.64 0.44 16.44
CA GLU A 238 23.43 1.63 16.78
C GLU A 238 23.05 2.21 18.15
N GLU A 239 21.75 2.36 18.41
CA GLU A 239 21.26 2.95 19.64
C GLU A 239 21.58 2.11 20.88
N GLU A 240 21.39 0.79 20.79
CA GLU A 240 21.60 -0.13 21.90
C GLU A 240 23.09 -0.39 22.13
N THR A 241 23.85 -0.65 21.07
CA THR A 241 25.29 -0.95 21.21
C THR A 241 26.12 0.27 21.55
N GLY A 242 25.68 1.49 21.20
CA GLY A 242 26.32 2.74 21.63
C GLY A 242 26.28 2.95 23.15
N LYS A 243 25.39 2.25 23.86
CA LYS A 243 25.25 2.29 25.32
C LYS A 243 26.02 1.15 26.03
N ALA A 244 26.59 0.21 25.28
CA ALA A 244 27.24 -0.97 25.85
C ALA A 244 28.59 -0.64 26.49
N GLU A 245 28.85 -1.18 27.68
CA GLU A 245 30.10 -0.98 28.43
C GLU A 245 31.15 -2.06 28.07
N SER A 246 30.74 -3.13 27.38
CA SER A 246 31.63 -4.23 26.99
C SER A 246 31.23 -4.90 25.69
N ALA A 247 32.19 -5.55 25.03
CA ALA A 247 31.94 -6.34 23.82
C ALA A 247 30.98 -7.53 24.04
N ILE A 248 30.91 -8.07 25.27
CA ILE A 248 29.97 -9.15 25.61
C ILE A 248 28.54 -8.61 25.63
N GLU A 249 28.35 -7.40 26.17
CA GLU A 249 27.07 -6.71 26.21
C GLU A 249 26.61 -6.27 24.82
N SER A 250 27.48 -5.65 24.01
CA SER A 250 27.16 -5.33 22.61
C SER A 250 26.72 -6.56 21.82
N LYS A 251 27.32 -7.73 22.09
CA LYS A 251 26.94 -8.99 21.46
C LYS A 251 25.57 -9.50 21.88
N ALA A 252 25.23 -9.39 23.15
CA ALA A 252 23.90 -9.76 23.64
C ALA A 252 22.84 -8.86 22.98
N LEU A 253 23.10 -7.55 22.92
CA LEU A 253 22.19 -6.57 22.32
C LEU A 253 21.98 -6.80 20.82
N LEU A 254 23.02 -7.16 20.06
CA LEU A 254 22.87 -7.54 18.66
C LEU A 254 22.02 -8.82 18.49
N GLY A 255 22.14 -9.77 19.42
CA GLY A 255 21.26 -10.94 19.47
C GLY A 255 19.80 -10.55 19.72
N ASP A 256 19.56 -9.61 20.64
CA ASP A 256 18.22 -9.10 20.94
C ASP A 256 17.62 -8.34 19.75
N VAL A 257 18.42 -7.57 19.00
CA VAL A 257 17.99 -6.92 17.75
C VAL A 257 17.51 -7.94 16.73
N LEU A 258 18.23 -9.07 16.58
CA LEU A 258 17.83 -10.13 15.66
C LEU A 258 16.51 -10.81 16.08
N GLU A 259 16.29 -11.02 17.38
CA GLU A 259 15.02 -11.58 17.87
C GLU A 259 13.86 -10.61 17.68
N LYS A 260 14.07 -9.31 17.95
CA LYS A 260 13.08 -8.25 17.65
C LYS A 260 12.75 -8.22 16.15
N ALA A 261 13.76 -8.27 15.29
CA ALA A 261 13.59 -8.26 13.85
C ALA A 261 12.77 -9.45 13.31
N LYS A 262 12.84 -10.63 13.95
CA LYS A 262 11.98 -11.76 13.60
C LYS A 262 10.52 -11.47 13.92
N LEU A 263 10.23 -10.86 15.08
CA LEU A 263 8.88 -10.47 15.48
C LEU A 263 8.32 -9.38 14.55
N ASP A 264 9.13 -8.36 14.27
CA ASP A 264 8.76 -7.28 13.34
C ASP A 264 8.57 -7.83 11.92
N GLY A 265 9.41 -8.78 11.51
CA GLY A 265 9.26 -9.50 10.26
C GLY A 265 7.93 -10.27 10.16
N VAL A 266 7.44 -10.89 11.24
CA VAL A 266 6.11 -11.51 11.27
C VAL A 266 5.01 -10.46 11.16
N ALA A 267 5.12 -9.35 11.89
CA ALA A 267 4.16 -8.24 11.82
C ALA A 267 4.10 -7.63 10.42
N LEU A 268 5.25 -7.46 9.77
CA LEU A 268 5.38 -6.95 8.40
C LEU A 268 4.66 -7.85 7.39
N GLN A 269 4.84 -9.17 7.50
CA GLN A 269 4.17 -10.14 6.63
C GLN A 269 2.64 -10.08 6.80
N LYS A 270 2.15 -9.95 8.04
CA LYS A 270 0.71 -9.80 8.33
C LYS A 270 0.15 -8.52 7.72
N SER A 271 0.82 -7.38 7.97
CA SER A 271 0.43 -6.07 7.45
C SER A 271 0.39 -6.06 5.93
N PHE A 272 1.45 -6.55 5.27
CA PHE A 272 1.54 -6.64 3.82
C PHE A 272 0.42 -7.50 3.22
N THR A 273 0.19 -8.68 3.78
CA THR A 273 -0.84 -9.61 3.29
C THR A 273 -2.24 -9.02 3.45
N SER A 274 -2.53 -8.40 4.60
CA SER A 274 -3.82 -7.75 4.86
C SER A 274 -4.06 -6.60 3.89
N GLY A 275 -3.09 -5.68 3.76
CA GLY A 275 -3.19 -4.54 2.85
C GLY A 275 -3.41 -4.97 1.40
N LEU A 276 -2.61 -5.92 0.91
CA LEU A 276 -2.72 -6.47 -0.43
C LEU A 276 -4.13 -6.98 -0.74
N PHE A 277 -4.68 -7.84 0.13
CA PHE A 277 -5.98 -8.45 -0.15
C PHE A 277 -7.16 -7.51 0.12
N VAL A 278 -7.04 -6.57 1.07
CA VAL A 278 -8.06 -5.52 1.24
C VAL A 278 -8.16 -4.68 -0.04
N GLU A 279 -7.04 -4.20 -0.56
CA GLU A 279 -7.00 -3.39 -1.79
C GLU A 279 -7.59 -4.13 -3.00
N LEU A 280 -7.27 -5.42 -3.14
CA LEU A 280 -7.75 -6.24 -4.25
C LEU A 280 -9.24 -6.61 -4.16
N LEU A 281 -9.72 -6.90 -2.95
CA LEU A 281 -11.03 -7.52 -2.74
C LEU A 281 -12.12 -6.51 -2.40
N LEU A 282 -11.79 -5.34 -1.85
CA LEU A 282 -12.79 -4.36 -1.40
C LEU A 282 -13.74 -3.96 -2.53
N GLY A 283 -13.20 -3.48 -3.65
CA GLY A 283 -13.99 -3.08 -4.81
C GLY A 283 -14.78 -4.24 -5.43
N LYS A 284 -14.20 -5.46 -5.46
CA LYS A 284 -14.86 -6.66 -5.99
C LYS A 284 -16.02 -7.10 -5.10
N LEU A 285 -15.81 -7.11 -3.79
CA LEU A 285 -16.82 -7.48 -2.81
C LEU A 285 -17.97 -6.48 -2.85
N LYS A 286 -17.68 -5.17 -2.79
CA LYS A 286 -18.66 -4.10 -2.95
C LYS A 286 -19.52 -4.26 -4.21
N ASN A 287 -18.90 -4.56 -5.36
CA ASN A 287 -19.64 -4.77 -6.60
C ASN A 287 -20.50 -6.04 -6.58
N LYS A 288 -20.04 -7.13 -5.94
CA LYS A 288 -20.79 -8.40 -5.83
C LYS A 288 -21.94 -8.34 -4.83
N THR A 289 -21.88 -7.44 -3.86
CA THR A 289 -22.88 -7.29 -2.80
C THR A 289 -23.93 -6.23 -3.12
N LYS A 290 -23.60 -5.32 -4.06
CA LYS A 290 -24.39 -4.15 -4.48
C LYS A 290 -25.90 -4.41 -4.56
N ASP A 291 -26.33 -5.42 -5.30
CA ASP A 291 -27.75 -5.70 -5.57
C ASP A 291 -28.60 -5.89 -4.31
N PHE A 292 -28.01 -6.35 -3.21
CA PHE A 292 -28.70 -6.54 -1.94
C PHE A 292 -28.29 -5.54 -0.87
N THR A 293 -27.20 -4.81 -1.03
CA THR A 293 -26.76 -3.78 -0.07
C THR A 293 -27.34 -2.42 -0.38
N ASP A 294 -27.40 -2.02 -1.64
CA ASP A 294 -27.86 -0.66 -2.03
C ASP A 294 -29.24 -0.32 -1.47
N PRO A 295 -30.28 -1.18 -1.54
CA PRO A 295 -31.59 -0.85 -0.98
C PRO A 295 -31.57 -0.64 0.54
N ILE A 296 -30.66 -1.32 1.23
CA ILE A 296 -30.52 -1.22 2.68
C ILE A 296 -29.76 0.05 3.05
N LEU A 297 -28.71 0.40 2.29
CA LEU A 297 -27.96 1.63 2.47
C LEU A 297 -28.85 2.84 2.17
N GLU A 298 -29.64 2.84 1.09
CA GLU A 298 -30.61 3.90 0.79
C GLU A 298 -31.62 4.09 1.93
N THR A 299 -32.16 2.99 2.47
CA THR A 299 -33.09 3.05 3.61
C THR A 299 -32.41 3.58 4.87
N ALA A 300 -31.18 3.12 5.17
CA ALA A 300 -30.44 3.56 6.35
C ALA A 300 -29.97 5.01 6.25
N GLN A 301 -29.66 5.51 5.05
CA GLN A 301 -29.29 6.90 4.80
C GLN A 301 -30.41 7.85 5.23
N SER A 302 -31.67 7.48 4.98
CA SER A 302 -32.84 8.28 5.38
C SER A 302 -33.01 8.38 6.91
N ASN A 303 -32.33 7.53 7.68
CA ASN A 303 -32.38 7.54 9.15
C ASN A 303 -31.22 8.33 9.78
N ILE A 304 -30.33 8.93 8.97
CA ILE A 304 -29.25 9.78 9.46
C ILE A 304 -29.83 11.19 9.70
N PRO A 305 -29.71 11.74 10.92
CA PRO A 305 -30.15 13.11 11.18
C PRO A 305 -29.43 14.12 10.27
N GLU A 306 -30.13 15.16 9.82
CA GLU A 306 -29.56 16.22 8.96
C GLU A 306 -28.34 16.90 9.61
N SER A 307 -28.33 17.02 10.94
CA SER A 307 -27.17 17.55 11.68
C SER A 307 -25.93 16.66 11.64
N MET A 308 -26.03 15.43 11.14
CA MET A 308 -24.95 14.46 11.02
C MET A 308 -24.66 14.06 9.56
N SER A 309 -25.47 14.48 8.59
CA SER A 309 -25.35 14.04 7.20
C SER A 309 -24.06 14.48 6.52
N ASP A 310 -23.49 15.60 6.96
CA ASP A 310 -22.20 16.12 6.45
C ASP A 310 -20.99 15.41 7.09
N ILE A 311 -21.22 14.55 8.08
CA ILE A 311 -20.16 13.87 8.88
C ILE A 311 -20.21 12.36 8.70
N ILE A 312 -21.41 11.78 8.62
CA ILE A 312 -21.62 10.34 8.46
C ILE A 312 -21.91 10.07 6.98
N ASP A 313 -20.90 9.56 6.29
CA ASP A 313 -21.06 8.97 4.97
C ASP A 313 -21.31 7.47 5.12
N LEU A 314 -22.56 7.05 4.92
CA LEU A 314 -22.95 5.65 5.07
C LEU A 314 -22.25 4.71 4.09
N GLN A 315 -21.87 5.21 2.90
CA GLN A 315 -21.13 4.43 1.93
C GLN A 315 -19.71 4.15 2.44
N ALA A 316 -19.07 5.15 3.06
CA ALA A 316 -17.77 4.98 3.72
C ALA A 316 -17.86 4.05 4.93
N GLU A 317 -18.92 4.14 5.74
CA GLU A 317 -19.15 3.22 6.86
C GLU A 317 -19.33 1.77 6.40
N TYR A 318 -20.03 1.56 5.28
CA TYR A 318 -20.18 0.24 4.67
C TYR A 318 -18.84 -0.30 4.16
N GLU A 319 -18.04 0.53 3.49
CA GLU A 319 -16.71 0.15 3.01
C GLU A 319 -15.77 -0.24 4.17
N ALA A 320 -15.75 0.55 5.25
CA ALA A 320 -15.00 0.20 6.45
C ALA A 320 -15.42 -1.16 7.04
N LEU A 321 -16.72 -1.49 7.00
CA LEU A 321 -17.24 -2.79 7.45
C LEU A 321 -16.75 -3.94 6.54
N LEU A 322 -16.69 -3.71 5.23
CA LEU A 322 -16.12 -4.67 4.28
C LEU A 322 -14.61 -4.85 4.50
N GLU A 323 -13.86 -3.77 4.68
CA GLU A 323 -12.41 -3.81 4.96
C GLU A 323 -12.11 -4.65 6.20
N VAL A 324 -12.83 -4.40 7.30
CA VAL A 324 -12.69 -5.18 8.55
C VAL A 324 -13.04 -6.66 8.31
N SER A 325 -14.08 -6.94 7.53
CA SER A 325 -14.50 -8.31 7.23
C SER A 325 -13.46 -9.07 6.40
N ILE A 326 -12.87 -8.40 5.39
CA ILE A 326 -11.78 -8.95 4.57
C ILE A 326 -10.56 -9.18 5.45
N GLY A 327 -10.12 -8.16 6.21
CA GLY A 327 -8.96 -8.24 7.09
C GLY A 327 -9.06 -9.41 8.07
N ALA A 328 -10.20 -9.56 8.75
CA ALA A 328 -10.42 -10.67 9.69
C ALA A 328 -10.39 -12.05 9.01
N ALA A 329 -10.90 -12.17 7.78
CA ALA A 329 -10.87 -13.42 7.02
C ALA A 329 -9.44 -13.78 6.56
N ILE A 330 -8.66 -12.78 6.15
CA ILE A 330 -7.25 -12.92 5.77
C ILE A 330 -6.40 -13.28 7.00
N GLU A 331 -6.56 -12.57 8.11
CA GLU A 331 -5.85 -12.84 9.36
C GLU A 331 -6.07 -14.30 9.81
N LYS A 332 -7.34 -14.73 9.88
CA LYS A 332 -7.70 -16.12 10.22
C LYS A 332 -7.03 -17.16 9.31
N THR A 333 -6.78 -16.81 8.06
CA THR A 333 -6.19 -17.71 7.05
C THR A 333 -4.67 -17.76 7.14
N PHE A 334 -4.04 -16.59 7.22
CA PHE A 334 -2.59 -16.44 7.05
C PHE A 334 -1.85 -16.47 8.37
N GLU A 335 -2.43 -15.97 9.46
CA GLU A 335 -1.76 -15.87 10.75
C GLU A 335 -1.23 -17.22 11.29
N PRO A 336 -1.97 -18.33 11.23
CA PRO A 336 -1.44 -19.63 11.66
C PRO A 336 -0.23 -20.10 10.84
N LYS A 337 -0.06 -19.57 9.63
CA LYS A 337 1.03 -19.90 8.70
C LYS A 337 2.15 -18.87 8.73
N LEU A 338 2.04 -17.78 9.49
CA LEU A 338 3.07 -16.75 9.59
C LEU A 338 3.93 -16.87 10.87
N GLN A 339 3.52 -17.73 11.80
CA GLN A 339 4.29 -18.11 13.00
C GLN A 339 5.40 -19.12 12.67
#